data_AF-I1X7J2-F1
#
_entry.id   AF-I1X7J2-F1
#
_cell.length_a   1.000
_cell.length_b   1.000
_cell.length_c   1.000
_cell.angle_alpha   90.00
_cell.angle_beta   90.00
_cell.angle_gamma   90.00
#
_symmetry.space_group_name_H-M   'P 1'
#
loop_
_entity.id
_entity.type
_entity.pdbx_description
1 polymer ?
#
loop_
_entity_poly.entity_id
_entity_poly.type
_entity_poly.pdbx_seq_one_letter_code
_entity_poly.pdbx_strand_id
1 'polypeptide(L)' 'FYVPRDEEGNFKTYESAGDGYEDMLEVMKTLTPTHEVFNGAAGALTGENAMRAAVGETVMIVHSQANRDTRPHLIGG' A
#
# COMPACT_ATOMS: atom_id res chain seq x y z
N PHE A 1 0.76 -4.46 1.86
CA PHE A 1 0.58 -5.80 1.25
C PHE A 1 1.77 -6.69 1.53
N TYR A 2 1.49 -7.98 1.72
CA TYR A 2 2.47 -9.05 1.92
C TYR A 2 2.29 -10.07 0.79
N VAL A 3 2.95 -9.84 -0.35
CA VAL A 3 2.80 -10.64 -1.57
C VAL A 3 3.97 -11.62 -1.70
N PRO A 4 3.73 -12.94 -1.71
CA PRO A 4 4.79 -13.94 -1.85
C PRO A 4 5.54 -13.86 -3.17
N ARG A 5 6.79 -14.33 -3.17
CA ARG A 5 7.65 -14.47 -4.34
C ARG A 5 8.00 -15.93 -4.61
N ASP A 6 8.25 -16.27 -5.88
CA ASP A 6 8.79 -17.56 -6.29
C ASP A 6 10.32 -17.64 -6.10
N GLU A 7 10.90 -18.78 -6.47
CA GLU A 7 12.36 -19.03 -6.35
C GLU A 7 13.20 -18.10 -7.23
N GLU A 8 12.62 -17.55 -8.30
CA GLU A 8 13.27 -16.60 -9.21
C GLU A 8 13.09 -15.15 -8.74
N GLY A 9 12.28 -14.92 -7.70
CA GLY A 9 12.01 -13.62 -7.11
C GLY A 9 10.82 -12.87 -7.73
N ASN A 10 10.05 -13.48 -8.63
CA ASN A 10 8.84 -12.89 -9.18
C ASN A 10 7.67 -12.99 -8.18
N PHE A 11 6.74 -12.03 -8.21
CA PHE A 11 5.55 -12.11 -7.37
C PHE A 11 4.58 -13.19 -7.85
N LYS A 12 4.08 -14.01 -6.92
CA LYS A 12 3.14 -15.09 -7.22
C LYS A 12 1.72 -14.56 -7.47
N THR A 13 1.00 -15.24 -8.35
CA THR A 13 -0.44 -15.05 -8.59
C THR A 13 -1.19 -16.33 -8.25
N TYR A 14 -2.43 -16.20 -7.79
CA TYR A 14 -3.25 -17.30 -7.32
C TYR A 14 -4.64 -17.25 -7.99
N GLU A 15 -5.25 -18.41 -8.23
CA GLU A 15 -6.56 -18.50 -8.90
C GLU A 15 -7.70 -18.05 -7.99
N SER A 16 -7.59 -18.33 -6.69
CA SER A 16 -8.53 -17.89 -5.66
C SER A 16 -7.81 -17.27 -4.46
N ALA A 17 -8.58 -16.59 -3.62
CA ALA A 17 -8.05 -16.02 -2.38
C ALA A 17 -7.56 -17.09 -1.39
N GLY A 18 -8.10 -18.31 -1.44
CA GLY A 18 -7.72 -19.40 -0.55
C GLY A 18 -6.34 -19.99 -0.88
N ASP A 19 -6.01 -20.04 -2.17
CA ASP A 19 -4.80 -20.74 -2.65
C ASP A 19 -3.51 -20.07 -2.19
N GLY A 20 -3.55 -18.76 -1.92
CA GLY A 20 -2.38 -17.99 -1.45
C GLY A 20 -2.28 -17.84 0.06
N TYR A 21 -3.20 -18.39 0.84
CA TYR A 21 -3.31 -18.08 2.26
C TYR A 21 -2.06 -18.45 3.07
N GLU A 22 -1.55 -19.67 2.89
CA GLU A 22 -0.36 -20.16 3.62
C GLU A 22 0.89 -19.35 3.26
N ASP A 23 1.15 -19.14 1.97
CA ASP A 23 2.28 -18.33 1.50
C ASP A 23 2.21 -16.90 2.04
N MET A 24 1.03 -16.28 2.02
CA MET A 24 0.83 -14.92 2.54
C MET A 24 1.09 -14.85 4.05
N LEU A 25 0.64 -15.86 4.82
CA LEU A 25 0.91 -15.93 6.25
C LEU A 25 2.41 -15.98 6.55
N GLU A 26 3.18 -16.75 5.77
CA GLU A 26 4.63 -16.81 5.93
C GLU A 26 5.30 -15.45 5.68
N VAL A 27 4.88 -14.73 4.63
CA VAL A 27 5.40 -13.38 4.35
C VAL A 27 4.98 -12.38 5.44
N MET A 28 3.75 -12.46 5.96
CA MET A 28 3.26 -11.59 7.04
C MET A 28 4.08 -11.74 8.33
N LYS A 29 4.47 -12.97 8.68
CA LYS A 29 5.28 -13.26 9.88
C LYS A 29 6.67 -12.59 9.85
N THR A 30 7.16 -12.20 8.68
CA THR A 30 8.43 -11.46 8.55
C THR A 30 8.32 -10.00 9.00
N LEU A 31 7.09 -9.50 9.19
CA LEU A 31 6.78 -8.08 9.48
C LEU A 31 7.32 -7.09 8.44
N THR A 32 7.74 -7.58 7.28
CA THR A 32 8.31 -6.79 6.19
C THR A 32 7.33 -6.75 5.02
N PRO A 33 6.55 -5.66 4.87
CA PRO A 33 5.60 -5.54 3.78
C PRO A 33 6.34 -5.43 2.45
N THR A 34 5.83 -6.13 1.44
CA THR A 34 6.35 -6.03 0.07
C THR A 34 5.93 -4.75 -0.65
N HIS A 35 4.77 -4.20 -0.27
CA HIS A 35 4.23 -2.97 -0.84
C HIS A 35 3.49 -2.19 0.25
N GLU A 36 3.79 -0.92 0.41
CA GLU A 36 3.02 0.03 1.23
C GLU A 36 2.53 1.13 0.28
N VAL A 37 1.21 1.22 0.09
CA VAL A 37 0.62 2.07 -0.95
C VAL A 37 -0.62 2.79 -0.43
N PHE A 38 -0.89 3.97 -0.99
CA PHE A 38 -2.15 4.66 -0.78
C PHE A 38 -3.23 4.14 -1.73
N ASN A 39 -4.48 4.11 -1.26
CA ASN A 39 -5.68 3.81 -2.04
C ASN A 39 -5.59 2.55 -2.93
N GLY A 40 -4.84 1.53 -2.49
CA GLY A 40 -4.83 0.21 -3.09
C GLY A 40 -3.79 -0.05 -4.18
N ALA A 41 -3.07 0.95 -4.69
CA ALA A 41 -2.05 0.74 -5.72
C ALA A 41 -0.90 1.77 -5.68
N ALA A 42 0.27 1.39 -6.18
CA ALA A 42 1.38 2.32 -6.36
C ALA A 42 0.96 3.44 -7.33
N GLY A 43 1.14 4.70 -6.92
CA GLY A 43 0.74 5.85 -7.73
C GLY A 43 -0.77 6.14 -7.79
N ALA A 44 -1.61 5.47 -6.98
CA ALA A 44 -3.07 5.64 -7.04
C ALA A 44 -3.54 7.11 -6.89
N LEU A 45 -2.80 7.93 -6.14
CA LEU A 45 -3.10 9.35 -5.90
C LEU A 45 -2.15 10.29 -6.66
N THR A 46 -1.75 9.91 -7.88
CA THR A 46 -0.81 10.67 -8.71
C THR A 46 -1.33 10.88 -10.13
N GLY A 47 -0.65 11.71 -10.93
CA GLY A 47 -1.01 11.98 -12.32
C GLY A 47 -2.40 12.60 -12.42
N GLU A 48 -3.25 12.02 -13.27
CA GLU A 48 -4.64 12.49 -13.44
C GLU A 48 -5.46 12.38 -12.14
N ASN A 49 -5.11 11.44 -11.26
CA ASN A 49 -5.76 11.20 -9.96
C ASN A 49 -5.11 11.98 -8.80
N ALA A 50 -4.21 12.92 -9.08
CA ALA A 50 -3.57 13.72 -8.04
C ALA A 50 -4.62 14.52 -7.24
N MET A 51 -4.43 14.56 -5.92
CA MET A 51 -5.23 15.42 -5.04
C MET A 51 -5.00 16.89 -5.42
N ARG A 52 -6.07 17.68 -5.46
CA ARG A 52 -6.03 19.10 -5.87
C ARG A 52 -6.55 19.98 -4.74
N ALA A 53 -5.99 21.17 -4.65
CA ALA A 53 -6.45 22.27 -3.80
C ALA A 53 -6.05 23.59 -4.46
N ALA A 54 -6.65 24.70 -4.06
CA ALA A 54 -6.29 26.05 -4.48
C ALA A 54 -5.66 26.85 -3.32
N VAL A 55 -4.90 27.91 -3.66
CA VAL A 55 -4.34 28.82 -2.66
C VAL A 55 -5.47 29.45 -1.84
N GLY A 56 -5.35 29.37 -0.51
CA GLY A 56 -6.36 29.87 0.42
C GLY A 56 -7.42 28.84 0.82
N GLU A 57 -7.44 27.65 0.20
CA GLU A 57 -8.31 26.56 0.65
C GLU A 57 -7.72 25.84 1.87
N THR A 58 -8.59 25.51 2.81
CA THR A 58 -8.26 24.62 3.94
C THR A 58 -8.77 23.22 3.62
N VAL A 59 -7.90 22.22 3.66
CA VAL A 59 -8.23 20.82 3.35
C VAL A 59 -8.01 19.95 4.58
N MET A 60 -8.99 19.09 4.89
CA MET A 60 -8.83 18.05 5.91
C MET A 60 -8.35 16.75 5.25
N ILE A 61 -7.18 16.26 5.65
CA ILE A 61 -6.61 15.00 5.17
C ILE A 61 -6.77 13.94 6.26
N VAL A 62 -7.73 13.04 6.09
CA VAL A 62 -7.89 11.88 6.98
C VAL A 62 -6.96 10.77 6.50
N HIS A 63 -6.10 10.29 7.39
CA HIS A 63 -5.16 9.21 7.11
C HIS A 63 -5.44 8.02 8.03
N SER A 64 -5.54 6.82 7.47
CA SER A 64 -5.75 5.59 8.24
C SER A 64 -4.71 4.52 7.87
N GLN A 65 -4.34 3.74 8.89
CA GLN A 65 -3.51 2.55 8.75
C GLN A 65 -3.98 1.58 9.84
N ALA A 66 -4.47 0.41 9.44
CA ALA A 66 -5.12 -0.53 10.35
C ALA A 66 -4.17 -1.57 11.00
N ASN A 67 -2.96 -1.76 10.48
CA ASN A 67 -2.09 -2.90 10.80
C ASN A 67 -0.63 -2.54 11.14
N ARG A 68 -0.15 -1.35 10.75
CA ARG A 68 1.24 -0.94 10.91
C ARG A 68 1.34 0.57 11.05
N ASP A 69 2.23 1.05 11.91
CA ASP A 69 2.46 2.47 12.07
C ASP A 69 2.87 3.15 10.75
N THR A 70 2.38 4.38 10.58
CA THR A 70 2.71 5.28 9.47
C THR A 70 2.99 6.68 10.00
N ARG A 71 3.77 7.46 9.25
CA ARG A 71 4.17 8.83 9.61
C ARG A 71 3.88 9.75 8.42
N PRO A 72 2.63 10.21 8.26
CA PRO A 72 2.24 11.07 7.14
C PRO A 72 3.03 12.37 7.16
N HIS A 73 3.39 12.87 5.98
CA HIS A 73 4.10 14.12 5.82
C HIS A 73 3.63 14.81 4.53
N LEU A 74 3.43 16.13 4.59
CA LEU A 74 3.16 16.97 3.43
C LEU A 74 4.45 17.73 3.10
N ILE A 75 5.09 17.37 1.99
CA ILE A 75 6.33 18.00 1.54
C ILE A 75 6.03 19.46 1.16
N GLY A 76 6.67 20.41 1.84
CA GLY A 76 6.51 21.85 1.58
C GLY A 76 5.24 22.48 2.13
N GLY A 77 4.45 21.74 2.91
CA GLY A 77 3.32 22.27 3.68
C GLY A 77 3.73 22.97 4.96
#